data_AF-A0A927NTY4-F1
#
_entry.id   AF-A0A927NTY4-F1
#
_cell.length_a   1.000
_cell.length_b   1.000
_cell.length_c   1.000
_cell.angle_alpha   90.00
_cell.angle_beta   90.00
_cell.angle_gamma   90.00
#
_symmetry.space_group_name_H-M   'P 1'
#
loop_
_entity.id
_entity.type
_entity.pdbx_description
1 polymer ?
#
loop_
_entity_poly.entity_id
_entity_poly.type
_entity_poly.pdbx_seq_one_letter_code
_entity_poly.pdbx_strand_id
1 'polypeptide(L)'
;MEKKCCFIGHRKIEITEDLIKRIDELLERLIVEKGVKTFLFGSRSAFNSLCHERVTKMQNKYPAIKRIMFACRSEYAVKKEEKAKLQKSWSAILKKDVRLKDYDGMQQSERINAAGREAYVERNQAMINASEYCVFYYNPYYQPPKNKGLKGNASEYQPKSGTKLAFDYACQKKRNGKKTIIVNLCLDDGE
;
A
#
# COMPACT_ATOMS: atom_id res chain seq x y z
N MET A 1 -13.67 8.13 -16.38
CA MET A 1 -13.29 7.88 -14.98
C MET A 1 -11.81 8.16 -14.82
N GLU A 2 -11.41 8.78 -13.71
CA GLU A 2 -9.99 8.98 -13.38
C GLU A 2 -9.30 7.63 -13.12
N LYS A 3 -8.15 7.40 -13.74
CA LYS A 3 -7.38 6.15 -13.57
C LYS A 3 -6.61 6.16 -12.25
N LYS A 4 -6.67 5.03 -11.55
CA LYS A 4 -6.09 4.85 -10.22
C LYS A 4 -5.12 3.68 -10.19
N CYS A 5 -4.13 3.81 -9.33
CA CYS A 5 -3.17 2.76 -9.03
C CYS A 5 -3.10 2.52 -7.52
N CYS A 6 -3.05 1.27 -7.07
CA CYS A 6 -2.82 0.95 -5.67
C CYS A 6 -1.48 0.24 -5.44
N PHE A 7 -0.88 0.49 -4.28
CA PHE A 7 0.34 -0.19 -3.84
C PHE A 7 0.05 -1.17 -2.69
N ILE A 8 0.51 -2.41 -2.85
CA ILE A 8 0.37 -3.46 -1.85
C ILE A 8 1.67 -4.27 -1.77
N GLY A 9 2.32 -4.29 -0.61
CA GLY A 9 3.54 -5.09 -0.44
C GLY A 9 3.79 -5.52 0.99
N HIS A 10 4.83 -6.32 1.16
CA HIS A 10 5.23 -6.88 2.45
C HIS A 10 5.53 -5.81 3.51
N ARG A 11 5.33 -6.18 4.79
CA ARG A 11 5.56 -5.29 5.94
C ARG A 11 7.02 -4.89 6.09
N LYS A 12 7.91 -5.80 5.75
CA LYS A 12 9.36 -5.62 5.70
C LYS A 12 9.81 -5.96 4.30
N ILE A 13 10.68 -5.14 3.74
CA ILE A 13 11.31 -5.33 2.45
C ILE A 13 12.75 -4.86 2.56
N GLU A 14 13.62 -5.40 1.71
CA GLU A 14 14.92 -4.81 1.47
C GLU A 14 14.76 -3.66 0.47
N ILE A 15 15.28 -2.48 0.81
CA ILE A 15 15.23 -1.31 -0.06
C ILE A 15 16.60 -1.16 -0.70
N THR A 16 16.66 -1.40 -2.01
CA THR A 16 17.85 -1.24 -2.83
C THR A 16 17.70 -0.05 -3.77
N GLU A 17 18.81 0.51 -4.23
CA GLU A 17 18.79 1.58 -5.25
C GLU A 17 18.12 1.12 -6.55
N ASP A 18 18.29 -0.15 -6.92
CA ASP A 18 17.61 -0.73 -8.08
C ASP A 18 16.08 -0.75 -7.90
N LEU A 19 15.58 -1.18 -6.74
CA LEU A 19 14.14 -1.15 -6.45
C LEU A 19 13.59 0.29 -6.50
N ILE A 20 14.34 1.27 -5.98
CA ILE A 20 13.97 2.68 -6.04
C ILE A 20 13.86 3.14 -7.50
N LYS A 21 14.88 2.84 -8.32
CA LYS A 21 14.91 3.18 -9.74
C LYS A 21 13.73 2.56 -10.49
N ARG A 22 13.47 1.27 -10.30
CA ARG A 22 12.33 0.57 -10.90
C ARG A 22 10.98 1.18 -10.50
N ILE A 23 10.83 1.58 -9.24
CA ILE A 23 9.62 2.29 -8.78
C ILE A 23 9.48 3.63 -9.50
N ASP A 24 10.54 4.42 -9.59
CA ASP A 24 10.49 5.74 -10.23
C ASP A 24 10.15 5.64 -11.73
N GLU A 25 10.80 4.73 -12.45
CA GLU A 25 10.51 4.46 -13.87
C GLU A 25 9.07 3.97 -14.08
N LEU A 26 8.58 3.10 -13.19
CA LEU A 26 7.20 2.64 -13.23
C LEU A 26 6.22 3.78 -12.95
N LEU A 27 6.48 4.62 -11.96
CA LEU A 27 5.64 5.77 -11.63
C LEU A 27 5.56 6.73 -12.81
N GLU A 28 6.69 7.04 -13.45
CA GLU A 28 6.74 7.91 -14.63
C GLU A 28 5.85 7.35 -15.76
N ARG A 29 5.99 6.05 -16.07
CA ARG A 29 5.14 5.39 -17.09
C ARG A 29 3.66 5.40 -16.71
N LEU A 30 3.33 5.13 -15.45
CA LEU A 30 1.94 5.15 -14.97
C LEU A 30 1.33 6.55 -15.10
N ILE A 31 2.08 7.59 -14.79
CA ILE A 31 1.61 8.98 -14.84
C ILE A 31 1.50 9.46 -16.29
N VAL A 32 2.61 9.40 -17.05
CA VAL A 32 2.74 10.02 -18.37
C VAL A 32 2.03 9.21 -19.44
N GLU A 33 2.33 7.91 -19.53
CA GLU A 33 1.81 7.08 -20.62
C GLU A 33 0.42 6.54 -20.31
N LYS A 34 0.17 6.13 -19.06
CA LYS A 34 -1.09 5.49 -18.68
C LYS A 34 -2.11 6.48 -18.15
N GLY A 35 -1.72 7.70 -17.79
CA GLY A 35 -2.62 8.75 -17.33
C GLY A 35 -3.19 8.50 -15.93
N VAL A 36 -2.46 7.78 -15.07
CA VAL A 36 -2.83 7.57 -13.66
C VAL A 36 -2.66 8.88 -12.90
N LYS A 37 -3.71 9.31 -12.21
CA LYS A 37 -3.69 10.55 -11.40
C LYS A 37 -3.87 10.30 -9.91
N THR A 38 -4.43 9.16 -9.50
CA THR A 38 -4.71 8.88 -8.10
C THR A 38 -4.02 7.61 -7.65
N PHE A 39 -3.24 7.72 -6.57
CA PHE A 39 -2.46 6.65 -5.98
C PHE A 39 -3.02 6.27 -4.61
N LEU A 40 -3.40 5.00 -4.45
CA LEU A 40 -4.08 4.48 -3.27
C LEU A 40 -3.10 3.74 -2.35
N PHE A 41 -3.16 4.05 -1.06
CA PHE A 41 -2.24 3.51 -0.06
C PHE A 41 -2.95 2.91 1.14
N GLY A 42 -2.43 1.77 1.59
CA GLY A 42 -2.61 1.28 2.95
C GLY A 42 -1.60 1.84 3.95
N SER A 43 -1.85 1.58 5.23
CA SER A 43 -1.09 2.11 6.37
C SER A 43 0.11 1.28 6.83
N ARG A 44 0.05 -0.06 6.73
CA ARG A 44 0.96 -0.99 7.42
C ARG A 44 1.91 -1.77 6.49
N SER A 45 2.68 -1.09 5.63
CA SER A 45 3.67 -1.72 4.75
C SER A 45 4.89 -0.82 4.52
N ALA A 46 6.10 -1.41 4.59
CA ALA A 46 7.34 -0.73 4.24
C ALA A 46 7.35 -0.37 2.75
N PHE A 47 6.93 -1.30 1.88
CA PHE A 47 6.77 -1.03 0.46
C PHE A 47 5.80 0.13 0.20
N ASN A 48 4.63 0.14 0.83
CA ASN A 48 3.68 1.24 0.67
C ASN A 48 4.27 2.59 1.14
N SER A 49 5.12 2.56 2.17
CA SER A 49 5.78 3.78 2.66
C SER A 49 6.83 4.29 1.68
N LEU A 50 7.62 3.37 1.08
CA LEU A 50 8.56 3.69 0.02
C LEU A 50 7.85 4.29 -1.20
N CYS A 51 6.80 3.63 -1.73
CA CYS A 51 6.04 4.14 -2.86
C CYS A 51 5.36 5.48 -2.56
N HIS A 52 4.89 5.70 -1.33
CA HIS A 52 4.32 6.99 -0.92
C HIS A 52 5.35 8.11 -0.97
N GLU A 53 6.56 7.85 -0.48
CA GLU A 53 7.67 8.80 -0.59
C GLU A 53 8.00 9.10 -2.05
N ARG A 54 8.10 8.08 -2.91
CA ARG A 54 8.39 8.27 -4.34
C ARG A 54 7.30 9.06 -5.06
N VAL A 55 6.02 8.76 -4.82
CA VAL A 55 4.89 9.54 -5.37
C VAL A 55 4.91 10.98 -4.86
N THR A 56 5.28 11.19 -3.59
CA THR A 56 5.42 12.55 -3.02
C THR A 56 6.51 13.34 -3.74
N LYS A 57 7.64 12.71 -4.10
CA LYS A 57 8.68 13.35 -4.94
C LYS A 57 8.14 13.67 -6.33
N MET A 58 7.36 12.76 -6.92
CA MET A 58 6.75 12.97 -8.24
C MET A 58 5.72 14.10 -8.27
N GLN A 59 5.08 14.45 -7.14
CA GLN A 59 4.17 15.60 -7.06
C GLN A 59 4.85 16.94 -7.39
N ASN A 60 6.17 17.05 -7.23
CA ASN A 60 6.91 18.25 -7.65
C ASN A 60 6.91 18.43 -9.17
N LYS A 61 6.96 17.33 -9.93
CA LYS A 61 6.92 17.33 -11.40
C LYS A 61 5.48 17.26 -11.94
N TYR A 62 4.59 16.59 -11.20
CA TYR A 62 3.20 16.35 -11.59
C TYR A 62 2.23 16.77 -10.49
N PRO A 63 1.95 18.08 -10.30
CA PRO A 63 1.12 18.56 -9.19
C PRO A 63 -0.32 18.04 -9.18
N ALA A 64 -0.81 17.54 -10.31
CA ALA A 64 -2.16 17.01 -10.46
C ALA A 64 -2.35 15.62 -9.83
N ILE A 65 -1.28 14.90 -9.47
CA ILE A 65 -1.40 13.55 -8.89
C ILE A 65 -1.75 13.62 -7.39
N LYS A 66 -2.54 12.66 -6.94
CA LYS A 66 -3.09 12.60 -5.57
C LYS A 66 -2.70 11.32 -4.85
N ARG A 67 -2.36 11.43 -3.57
CA ARG A 67 -2.11 10.33 -2.63
C ARG A 67 -3.35 10.17 -1.74
N ILE A 68 -4.07 9.07 -1.89
CA ILE A 68 -5.29 8.79 -1.13
C ILE A 68 -5.04 7.62 -0.17
N MET A 69 -5.29 7.85 1.11
CA MET A 69 -5.21 6.80 2.12
C MET A 69 -6.51 6.01 2.18
N PHE A 70 -6.44 4.69 2.09
CA PHE A 70 -7.53 3.81 2.46
C PHE A 70 -7.38 3.42 3.94
N ALA A 71 -8.21 4.03 4.78
CA ALA A 71 -8.10 3.91 6.22
C ALA A 71 -9.02 2.81 6.77
N CYS A 72 -8.51 2.04 7.73
CA CYS A 72 -9.35 1.26 8.64
C CYS A 72 -9.97 2.18 9.72
N ARG A 73 -10.97 1.67 10.47
CA ARG A 73 -11.75 2.45 11.45
C ARG A 73 -10.94 3.33 12.42
N SER A 74 -9.77 2.86 12.86
CA SER A 74 -8.91 3.55 13.83
C SER A 74 -7.75 4.31 13.19
N GLU A 75 -7.76 4.49 11.87
CA GLU A 75 -6.68 5.15 11.13
C GLU A 75 -7.10 6.52 10.64
N TYR A 76 -6.13 7.43 10.65
CA TYR A 76 -6.31 8.82 10.26
C TYR A 76 -5.25 9.21 9.22
N ALA A 77 -5.71 9.84 8.13
CA ALA A 77 -4.84 10.40 7.13
C ALA A 77 -4.46 11.83 7.52
N VAL A 78 -3.20 12.03 7.88
CA VAL A 78 -2.67 13.38 8.15
C VAL A 78 -2.75 14.20 6.87
N LYS A 79 -3.35 15.39 6.95
CA LYS A 79 -3.37 16.32 5.81
C LYS A 79 -2.06 17.07 5.68
N LYS A 80 -1.76 17.58 4.48
CA LYS A 80 -0.51 18.28 4.18
C LYS A 80 -0.31 19.50 5.08
N GLU A 81 -1.37 20.28 5.29
CA GLU A 81 -1.42 21.48 6.11
C GLU A 81 -1.24 21.20 7.62
N GLU A 82 -1.60 20.00 8.09
CA GLU A 82 -1.49 19.61 9.50
C GLU A 82 -0.14 18.95 9.82
N LYS A 83 0.56 18.43 8.81
CA LYS A 83 1.77 17.63 8.94
C LYS A 83 2.82 18.27 9.83
N ALA A 84 3.19 19.53 9.57
CA ALA A 84 4.23 20.22 10.32
C ALA A 84 3.89 20.35 11.81
N LYS A 85 2.64 20.75 12.11
CA LYS A 85 2.15 20.90 13.49
C LYS A 85 2.14 19.56 14.22
N LEU A 86 1.51 18.54 13.63
CA LEU A 86 1.40 17.21 14.24
C LEU A 86 2.78 16.58 14.42
N GLN A 87 3.67 16.71 13.44
CA GLN A 87 5.01 16.16 13.51
C GLN A 87 5.81 16.77 14.66
N LYS A 88 5.75 18.09 14.85
CA LYS A 88 6.38 18.78 15.98
C LYS A 88 5.82 18.28 17.31
N SER A 89 4.49 18.21 17.45
CA SER A 89 3.85 17.73 18.67
C SER A 89 4.23 16.29 19.00
N TRP A 90 4.17 15.38 18.04
CA TRP A 90 4.53 13.98 18.24
C TRP A 90 6.01 13.78 18.56
N SER A 91 6.90 14.56 17.93
CA SER A 91 8.34 14.48 18.22
C SER A 91 8.65 14.91 19.65
N ALA A 92 7.97 15.95 20.15
CA ALA A 92 8.08 16.40 21.54
C ALA A 92 7.54 15.36 22.53
N ILE A 93 6.35 14.82 22.27
CA ILE A 93 5.69 13.82 23.15
C ILE A 93 6.52 12.53 23.23
N LEU A 94 7.01 12.03 22.09
CA LEU A 94 7.76 10.78 22.02
C LEU A 94 9.26 10.94 22.26
N LYS A 95 9.74 12.18 22.47
CA LYS A 95 11.15 12.54 22.65
C LYS A 95 12.06 11.92 21.57
N LYS A 96 11.62 11.93 20.31
CA LYS A 96 12.35 11.39 19.16
C LYS A 96 11.94 12.09 17.87
N ASP A 97 12.79 12.04 16.85
CA ASP A 97 12.41 12.52 15.51
C ASP A 97 11.28 11.64 14.96
N VAL A 98 10.11 12.25 14.76
CA VAL A 98 8.96 11.61 14.11
C VAL A 98 8.84 12.19 12.72
N ARG A 99 8.66 11.34 11.71
CA ARG A 99 8.37 11.76 10.34
C ARG A 99 6.99 11.25 9.95
N LEU A 100 6.07 12.17 9.71
CA LEU A 100 4.69 11.82 9.33
C LEU A 100 4.54 11.77 7.81
N LYS A 101 3.69 10.87 7.34
CA LYS A 101 3.21 10.86 5.95
C LYS A 101 1.92 11.66 5.88
N ASP A 102 1.81 12.52 4.88
CA ASP A 102 0.60 13.27 4.55
C ASP A 102 -0.10 12.69 3.33
N TYR A 103 -1.39 12.94 3.22
CA TYR A 103 -2.23 12.50 2.11
C TYR A 103 -3.12 13.64 1.62
N ASP A 104 -3.45 13.58 0.34
CA ASP A 104 -4.33 14.56 -0.31
C ASP A 104 -5.81 14.21 -0.06
N GLY A 105 -6.09 13.02 0.49
CA GLY A 105 -7.42 12.61 0.91
C GLY A 105 -7.44 11.25 1.60
N MET A 106 -8.61 10.90 2.12
CA MET A 106 -8.88 9.63 2.80
C MET A 106 -10.14 8.99 2.25
N GLN A 107 -10.13 7.68 2.14
CA GLN A 107 -11.29 6.86 1.85
C GLN A 107 -11.48 5.81 2.94
N GLN A 108 -12.73 5.62 3.32
CA GLN A 108 -13.18 4.60 4.25
C GLN A 108 -14.35 3.85 3.63
N SER A 109 -14.59 2.63 4.08
CA SER A 109 -15.76 1.85 3.71
C SER A 109 -16.40 1.30 4.97
N GLU A 110 -17.72 1.33 5.03
CA GLU A 110 -18.50 0.71 6.12
C GLU A 110 -18.14 -0.77 6.30
N ARG A 111 -17.91 -1.48 5.18
CA ARG A 111 -17.47 -2.88 5.18
C ARG A 111 -16.11 -3.07 5.85
N ILE A 112 -15.15 -2.17 5.59
CA ILE A 112 -13.84 -2.19 6.27
C ILE A 112 -14.00 -1.95 7.78
N ASN A 113 -14.90 -1.05 8.16
CA ASN A 113 -15.15 -0.71 9.56
C ASN A 113 -15.84 -1.84 10.34
N ALA A 114 -16.65 -2.66 9.66
CA ALA A 114 -17.33 -3.81 10.23
C ALA A 114 -16.48 -5.10 10.26
N ALA A 115 -15.42 -5.19 9.44
CA ALA A 115 -14.64 -6.41 9.22
C ALA A 115 -13.73 -6.86 10.39
N GLY A 116 -13.66 -6.10 11.49
CA GLY A 116 -12.92 -6.49 12.69
C GLY A 116 -11.47 -6.89 12.39
N ARG A 117 -11.12 -8.16 12.66
CA ARG A 117 -9.77 -8.72 12.43
C ARG A 117 -9.37 -8.77 10.95
N GLU A 118 -10.33 -8.77 10.04
CA GLU A 118 -10.13 -8.88 8.59
C GLU A 118 -10.12 -7.53 7.86
N ALA A 119 -10.24 -6.41 8.61
CA ALA A 119 -10.30 -5.07 8.04
C ALA A 119 -9.17 -4.78 7.04
N TYR A 120 -7.97 -5.31 7.25
CA TYR A 120 -6.85 -5.13 6.33
C TYR A 120 -6.98 -5.91 5.01
N VAL A 121 -7.62 -7.08 5.04
CA VAL A 121 -7.90 -7.89 3.85
C VAL A 121 -8.96 -7.18 3.01
N GLU A 122 -10.07 -6.81 3.64
CA GLU A 122 -11.16 -6.06 3.01
C GLU A 122 -10.68 -4.72 2.45
N ARG A 123 -9.82 -3.99 3.19
CA ARG A 123 -9.21 -2.75 2.71
C ARG A 123 -8.33 -2.97 1.48
N ASN A 124 -7.53 -4.04 1.45
CA ASN A 124 -6.72 -4.38 0.26
C ASN A 124 -7.62 -4.69 -0.95
N GLN A 125 -8.69 -5.48 -0.76
CA GLN A 125 -9.63 -5.79 -1.83
C GLN A 125 -10.34 -4.54 -2.35
N ALA A 126 -10.75 -3.63 -1.46
CA ALA A 126 -11.34 -2.35 -1.84
C ALA A 126 -10.38 -1.48 -2.67
N MET A 127 -9.09 -1.43 -2.30
CA MET A 127 -8.07 -0.74 -3.09
C MET A 127 -7.90 -1.35 -4.49
N ILE A 128 -7.86 -2.69 -4.59
CA ILE A 128 -7.76 -3.40 -5.87
C ILE A 128 -8.99 -3.12 -6.74
N ASN A 129 -10.19 -3.17 -6.16
CA ASN A 129 -11.44 -2.92 -6.87
C ASN A 129 -11.54 -1.47 -7.38
N ALA A 130 -10.96 -0.52 -6.65
CA ALA A 130 -10.91 0.88 -7.03
C ALA A 130 -9.84 1.21 -8.08
N SER A 131 -8.95 0.28 -8.43
CA SER A 131 -7.77 0.54 -9.27
C SER A 131 -7.81 -0.18 -10.60
N GLU A 132 -7.28 0.46 -11.65
CA GLU A 132 -6.97 -0.20 -12.92
C GLU A 132 -5.60 -0.89 -12.88
N TYR A 133 -4.67 -0.31 -12.10
CA TYR A 133 -3.29 -0.79 -11.94
C TYR A 133 -3.04 -1.19 -10.48
N CYS A 134 -2.49 -2.36 -10.25
CA CYS A 134 -2.05 -2.80 -8.92
C CYS A 134 -0.55 -3.10 -8.96
N VAL A 135 0.22 -2.31 -8.22
CA VAL A 135 1.66 -2.51 -8.08
C VAL A 135 1.91 -3.25 -6.77
N PHE A 136 2.51 -4.43 -6.90
CA PHE A 136 2.82 -5.30 -5.79
C PHE A 136 4.32 -5.36 -5.52
N TYR A 137 4.64 -5.57 -4.25
CA TYR A 137 5.91 -6.18 -3.85
C TYR A 137 5.59 -7.47 -3.11
N TYR A 138 5.47 -8.56 -3.88
CA TYR A 138 5.11 -9.86 -3.39
C TYR A 138 6.20 -10.89 -3.69
N ASN A 139 6.92 -11.27 -2.63
CA ASN A 139 7.79 -12.44 -2.61
C ASN A 139 6.95 -13.70 -2.29
N PRO A 140 6.84 -14.70 -3.19
CA PRO A 140 6.12 -15.94 -2.93
C PRO A 140 6.79 -16.84 -1.88
N TYR A 141 8.10 -16.69 -1.68
CA TYR A 141 8.88 -17.43 -0.68
C TYR A 141 8.83 -16.80 0.72
N TYR A 142 8.23 -15.62 0.87
CA TYR A 142 8.08 -14.98 2.18
C TYR A 142 7.08 -15.73 3.06
N GLN A 143 7.57 -16.21 4.21
CA GLN A 143 6.74 -16.83 5.24
C GLN A 143 6.57 -15.86 6.42
N PRO A 144 5.33 -15.50 6.81
CA PRO A 144 5.12 -14.68 8.00
C PRO A 144 5.56 -15.41 9.28
N PRO A 145 5.75 -14.71 10.41
CA PRO A 145 6.05 -15.38 11.67
C PRO A 145 4.95 -16.39 12.04
N LYS A 146 5.34 -17.58 12.52
CA LYS A 146 4.40 -18.56 13.09
C LYS A 146 3.67 -17.91 14.27
N ASN A 147 2.36 -18.14 14.37
CA ASN A 147 1.64 -17.78 15.59
C ASN A 147 2.12 -18.69 16.71
N LYS A 148 2.65 -18.13 17.81
CA LYS A 148 2.79 -18.90 19.04
C LYS A 148 1.37 -19.20 19.52
N GLY A 149 0.94 -20.46 19.39
CA GLY A 149 -0.30 -20.90 20.01
C GLY A 149 -0.30 -20.50 21.48
N LEU A 150 -1.45 -20.07 21.98
CA LEU A 150 -1.68 -19.98 23.43
C LEU A 150 -1.26 -21.33 24.03
N LYS A 151 -0.48 -21.29 25.12
CA LYS A 151 0.11 -22.47 25.76
C LYS A 151 -0.91 -23.61 25.87
N GLY A 152 -0.59 -24.74 25.25
CA GLY A 152 -1.37 -25.98 25.31
C GLY A 152 -2.23 -26.22 24.07
N ASN A 153 -1.76 -27.08 23.18
CA ASN A 153 -2.53 -27.73 22.11
C ASN A 153 -3.08 -26.85 20.97
N ALA A 154 -2.18 -26.28 20.15
CA ALA A 154 -2.53 -25.88 18.79
C ALA A 154 -1.44 -26.32 17.81
N SER A 155 -1.84 -27.08 16.79
CA SER A 155 -1.03 -27.39 15.61
C SER A 155 -0.34 -26.12 15.08
N GLU A 156 0.94 -26.22 14.71
CA GLU A 156 1.69 -25.11 14.12
C GLU A 156 1.04 -24.69 12.80
N TYR A 157 0.21 -23.64 12.84
CA TYR A 157 -0.39 -23.07 11.64
C TYR A 157 0.45 -21.91 11.11
N GLN A 158 0.87 -22.02 9.85
CA GLN A 158 1.54 -20.97 9.10
C GLN A 158 0.49 -20.09 8.41
N PRO A 159 0.19 -18.87 8.89
CA PRO A 159 -0.83 -18.03 8.25
C PRO A 159 -0.38 -17.57 6.87
N LYS A 160 -1.32 -17.40 5.93
CA LYS A 160 -1.04 -16.70 4.67
C LYS A 160 -0.75 -15.22 4.97
N SER A 161 0.25 -14.64 4.30
CA SER A 161 0.51 -13.20 4.44
C SER A 161 -0.63 -12.39 3.83
N GLY A 162 -0.94 -11.23 4.41
CA GLY A 162 -1.97 -10.32 3.86
C GLY A 162 -1.65 -9.86 2.43
N THR A 163 -0.36 -9.77 2.07
CA THR A 163 0.10 -9.50 0.71
C THR A 163 -0.27 -10.63 -0.24
N LYS A 164 -0.07 -11.90 0.17
CA LYS A 164 -0.46 -13.07 -0.64
C LYS A 164 -1.96 -13.07 -0.92
N LEU A 165 -2.78 -12.87 0.11
CA LEU A 165 -4.25 -12.83 -0.05
C LEU A 165 -4.68 -11.73 -1.04
N ALA A 166 -4.04 -10.57 -0.99
CA ALA A 166 -4.32 -9.47 -1.91
C ALA A 166 -3.84 -9.78 -3.34
N PHE A 167 -2.67 -10.40 -3.50
CA PHE A 167 -2.13 -10.78 -4.80
C PHE A 167 -3.01 -11.85 -5.47
N ASP A 168 -3.36 -12.91 -4.73
CA ASP A 168 -4.26 -13.97 -5.20
C ASP A 168 -5.62 -13.37 -5.62
N TYR A 169 -6.18 -12.44 -4.83
CA TYR A 169 -7.42 -11.74 -5.15
C TYR A 169 -7.32 -10.92 -6.45
N ALA A 170 -6.23 -10.14 -6.62
CA ALA A 170 -6.01 -9.36 -7.83
C ALA A 170 -5.94 -10.24 -9.08
N CYS A 171 -5.26 -11.39 -9.00
CA CYS A 171 -5.12 -12.34 -10.10
C CYS A 171 -6.44 -12.94 -10.57
N GLN A 172 -7.38 -13.17 -9.64
CA GLN A 172 -8.70 -13.72 -9.92
C GLN A 172 -9.69 -12.66 -10.42
N LYS A 173 -9.45 -11.37 -10.10
CA LYS A 173 -10.42 -10.31 -10.35
C LYS A 173 -10.47 -9.89 -11.83
N LYS A 174 -11.68 -9.82 -12.36
CA LYS A 174 -12.04 -9.13 -13.60
C LYS A 174 -12.96 -7.94 -13.27
N ARG A 175 -12.70 -6.78 -13.86
CA ARG A 175 -13.52 -5.56 -13.80
C ARG A 175 -14.09 -5.29 -15.19
N ASN A 176 -15.42 -5.33 -15.33
CA ASN A 176 -16.12 -5.13 -16.61
C ASN A 176 -15.55 -6.00 -17.74
N GLY A 177 -15.23 -7.27 -17.45
CA GLY A 177 -14.58 -8.19 -18.40
C GLY A 177 -13.07 -7.97 -18.61
N LYS A 178 -12.49 -6.85 -18.16
CA LYS A 178 -11.05 -6.56 -18.25
C LYS A 178 -10.33 -6.95 -16.96
N LYS A 179 -9.18 -7.62 -17.09
CA LYS A 179 -8.33 -7.98 -15.95
C LYS A 179 -7.66 -6.72 -15.40
N THR A 180 -7.55 -6.61 -14.08
CA THR A 180 -6.71 -5.60 -13.44
C THR A 180 -5.26 -5.79 -13.88
N ILE A 181 -4.55 -4.71 -14.18
CA ILE A 181 -3.15 -4.79 -14.61
C ILE A 181 -2.28 -4.92 -13.35
N ILE A 182 -1.57 -6.02 -13.23
CA ILE A 182 -0.74 -6.35 -12.07
C ILE A 182 0.73 -6.20 -12.47
N VAL A 183 1.49 -5.45 -11.67
CA VAL A 183 2.95 -5.33 -11.80
C VAL A 183 3.56 -5.79 -10.48
N ASN A 184 4.39 -6.83 -10.48
CA ASN A 184 5.08 -7.29 -9.28
C ASN A 184 6.56 -6.88 -9.34
N LEU A 185 7.01 -6.06 -8.39
CA LEU A 185 8.38 -5.54 -8.33
C LEU A 185 9.33 -6.38 -7.47
N CYS A 186 8.88 -7.51 -6.94
CA CYS A 186 9.68 -8.29 -6.00
C CYS A 186 10.63 -9.30 -6.67
N LEU A 187 10.33 -9.71 -7.89
CA LEU A 187 11.18 -10.59 -8.68
C LEU A 187 11.72 -9.75 -9.83
N ASP A 188 12.97 -9.98 -10.19
CA ASP A 188 13.49 -9.47 -11.45
C ASP A 188 12.79 -10.25 -12.57
N ASP A 189 12.42 -9.55 -13.64
CA ASP A 189 11.92 -10.18 -14.88
C ASP A 189 13.11 -10.86 -15.61
N GLY A 190 13.80 -11.75 -14.89
CA GLY A 190 14.98 -12.49 -15.31
C GLY A 190 14.73 -13.99 -15.24
N GLU A 191 13.75 -14.45 -16.02
CA GLU A 191 13.72 -15.77 -16.69
C GLU A 191 13.04 -15.61 -18.05
#